data_AF-A0A0N1IP21-F1
#
_entry.id   AF-A0A0N1IP21-F1
#
_cell.length_a   1.000
_cell.length_b   1.000
_cell.length_c   1.000
_cell.angle_alpha   90.00
_cell.angle_beta   90.00
_cell.angle_gamma   90.00
#
_symmetry.space_group_name_H-M   'P 1'
#
loop_
_entity.id
_entity.type
_entity.pdbx_description
1 polymer ?
#
loop_
_entity_poly.entity_id
_entity_poly.type
_entity_poly.pdbx_seq_one_letter_code
_entity_poly.pdbx_strand_id
1 'polypeptide(L)' 'MAGYTYYYVTTVGPKTRWRCSTHSSRGCSAHLYTINDTLFSTKGSHTHPPRDSILF' A
#
# COMPACT_ATOMS: atom_id res chain seq x y z
N MET A 1 7.89 -2.61 -4.26
CA MET A 1 6.88 -3.37 -3.49
C MET A 1 6.06 -4.23 -4.44
N ALA A 2 6.72 -5.17 -5.13
CA ALA A 2 6.09 -5.93 -6.20
C ALA A 2 4.95 -6.83 -5.66
N GLY A 3 3.85 -6.93 -6.43
CA GLY A 3 2.73 -7.83 -6.17
C GLY A 3 1.71 -7.40 -5.11
N TYR A 4 1.88 -6.24 -4.48
CA TYR A 4 0.89 -5.66 -3.56
C TYR A 4 0.21 -4.45 -4.17
N THR A 5 -1.12 -4.42 -4.10
CA THR A 5 -1.92 -3.27 -4.55
C THR A 5 -2.30 -2.38 -3.37
N TYR A 6 -2.47 -1.09 -3.65
CA TYR A 6 -2.86 -0.09 -2.67
C TYR A 6 -4.03 0.72 -3.19
N TYR A 7 -4.86 1.23 -2.29
CA TYR A 7 -5.96 2.14 -2.59
C TYR A 7 -5.72 3.50 -1.92
N TYR A 8 -6.20 4.55 -2.58
CA TYR A 8 -6.15 5.92 -2.07
C TYR A 8 -6.98 6.05 -0.80
N VAL A 9 -6.43 6.70 0.22
CA VAL A 9 -7.15 7.01 1.45
C VAL A 9 -7.43 8.50 1.56
N THR A 10 -6.38 9.33 1.52
CA THR A 10 -6.49 10.78 1.71
C THR A 10 -5.20 11.47 1.27
N THR A 11 -5.31 12.74 0.87
CA THR A 11 -4.17 13.63 0.64
C THR A 11 -4.24 14.79 1.63
N VAL A 12 -3.12 15.07 2.29
CA VAL A 12 -2.95 16.23 3.18
C VAL A 12 -1.73 17.01 2.72
N GLY A 13 -1.95 18.18 2.14
CA GLY A 13 -0.90 18.95 1.47
C GLY A 13 -0.29 18.14 0.31
N PRO A 14 1.05 18.04 0.19
CA PRO A 14 1.68 17.26 -0.87
C PRO A 14 1.72 15.76 -0.57
N LYS A 15 1.28 15.32 0.62
CA LYS A 15 1.42 13.94 1.11
C LYS A 15 0.12 13.17 0.90
N THR A 16 0.17 12.13 0.07
CA THR A 16 -0.94 11.19 -0.12
C THR A 16 -0.71 9.91 0.66
N ARG A 17 -1.74 9.44 1.36
CA ARG A 17 -1.75 8.19 2.09
C ARG A 17 -2.48 7.11 1.28
N TRP A 18 -1.83 5.96 1.19
CA TRP A 18 -2.34 4.77 0.51
C TRP A 18 -2.33 3.59 1.47
N ARG A 19 -3.39 2.76 1.45
CA ARG A 19 -3.48 1.54 2.26
C ARG A 19 -3.49 0.31 1.37
N CYS A 20 -3.00 -0.82 1.87
CA CYS A 20 -3.08 -2.07 1.12
C CYS A 20 -4.54 -2.40 0.79
N SER A 21 -4.82 -2.80 -0.46
CA SER A 21 -6.19 -3.11 -0.92
C SER A 21 -6.84 -4.27 -0.16
N THR A 22 -6.04 -5.11 0.50
CA THR A 22 -6.52 -6.21 1.35
C THR A 22 -6.78 -5.79 2.80
N HIS A 23 -6.65 -4.51 3.15
CA HIS A 23 -6.88 -4.02 4.51
C HIS A 23 -8.22 -4.50 5.07
N SER A 24 -9.29 -4.34 4.30
CA SER A 24 -10.64 -4.76 4.72
C SER A 24 -10.84 -6.28 4.61
N SER A 25 -10.23 -6.94 3.62
CA SER A 25 -10.49 -8.37 3.35
C SER A 25 -9.59 -9.34 4.12
N ARG A 26 -8.39 -8.91 4.54
CA ARG A 26 -7.36 -9.73 5.23
C ARG A 26 -6.78 -9.04 6.47
N GLY A 27 -7.32 -7.89 6.87
CA GLY A 27 -6.82 -7.14 8.04
C GLY A 27 -5.41 -6.56 7.85
N CYS A 28 -4.93 -6.41 6.62
CA CYS A 28 -3.57 -5.94 6.36
C CYS A 28 -3.37 -4.49 6.82
N SER A 29 -2.37 -4.22 7.66
CA SER A 29 -2.08 -2.87 8.17
C SER A 29 -1.03 -2.10 7.36
N ALA A 30 -0.51 -2.72 6.29
CA ALA A 30 0.47 -2.09 5.41
C ALA A 30 -0.12 -0.85 4.70
N HIS A 31 0.66 0.22 4.69
CA HIS A 31 0.32 1.48 4.08
C HIS A 31 1.58 2.20 3.58
N LEU A 32 1.42 3.09 2.62
CA LEU A 32 2.51 3.89 2.10
C LEU A 32 2.08 5.34 1.93
N TYR A 33 3.08 6.20 1.79
CA TYR A 33 2.94 7.61 1.57
C TYR A 33 3.66 7.99 0.29
N THR A 34 2.99 8.76 -0.55
CA THR A 34 3.62 9.45 -1.68
C THR A 34 3.67 10.95 -1.39
N ILE A 35 4.68 11.62 -1.92
CA ILE A 35 4.77 13.08 -1.94
C ILE A 35 4.99 13.50 -3.39
N ASN A 36 4.10 14.31 -3.96
CA ASN A 36 4.14 14.71 -5.37
C ASN A 36 4.38 13.50 -6.30
N ASP A 37 3.53 12.48 -6.15
CA ASP A 37 3.60 11.20 -6.90
C ASP A 37 4.87 10.35 -6.73
N THR A 38 5.79 10.77 -5.86
CA THR A 38 7.00 10.01 -5.53
C THR A 38 6.79 9.20 -4.26
N LEU A 39 7.16 7.92 -4.27
CA LEU A 39 7.10 7.07 -3.08
C LEU A 39 8.04 7.63 -2.00
N PHE A 40 7.45 8.14 -0.92
CA PHE A 40 8.21 8.74 0.18
C PHE A 40 8.50 7.74 1.29
N SER A 41 7.50 6.95 1.70
CA SER A 41 7.69 6.01 2.80
C SER A 41 6.68 4.88 2.77
N THR A 42 7.11 3.72 3.24
CA THR A 42 6.29 2.52 3.37
C THR A 42 6.30 2.04 4.80
N LYS A 43 5.14 1.79 5.38
CA LYS A 43 4.95 1.46 6.80
C LYS A 43 3.99 0.30 6.96
N GLY A 44 4.20 -0.49 8.01
CA GLY A 44 3.42 -1.69 8.29
C GLY A 44 3.87 -2.91 7.48
N SER A 45 3.77 -4.07 8.11
CA SER A 45 4.09 -5.36 7.50
C SER A 45 2.86 -5.92 6.81
N HIS A 46 3.06 -6.53 5.63
CA HIS A 46 2.01 -7.32 5.01
C HIS A 46 1.79 -8.60 5.80
N THR A 47 0.56 -8.87 6.20
CA THR A 47 0.16 -10.09 6.92
C THR A 47 -0.34 -11.19 5.98
N HIS A 48 -0.09 -11.03 4.67
CA HIS A 48 -0.56 -11.94 3.64
C HIS A 48 0.43 -11.94 2.46
N PRO A 49 0.45 -13.01 1.65
CA PRO A 49 1.26 -13.05 0.45
C PRO A 49 0.78 -12.02 -0.61
N PRO A 50 1.68 -11.59 -1.52
CA PRO A 50 1.33 -10.77 -2.66
C PRO A 50 0.21 -11.41 -3.49
N ARG A 51 -0.65 -10.59 -4.09
CA ARG A 51 -1.72 -11.08 -4.97
C ARG A 51 -1.15 -11.64 -6.27
N ASP A 52 -0.08 -11.02 -6.75
CA ASP A 52 0.69 -11.39 -7.94
C ASP A 52 1.89 -12.29 -7.60
N SER A 53 1.70 -13.24 -6.70
CA SER A 53 2.71 -14.31 -6.50
C SER A 53 2.69 -15.34 -7.64
N ILE A 54 2.01 -15.04 -8.75
CA ILE A 54 1.95 -15.91 -9.91
C ILE A 54 2.85 -15.27 -10.98
N LEU A 55 3.72 -16.10 -11.56
CA LEU A 55 4.63 -15.88 -12.70
C LEU A 55 6.05 -15.43 -12.29
N PHE A 56 7.13 -16.22 -12.40
CA PHE A 56 7.43 -17.53 -13.01
C PHE A 56 8.51 -18.25 -12.18
#